data_AF-A0A428I535-F1
#
_entry.id   AF-A0A428I535-F1
#
_cell.length_a   1.000
_cell.length_b   1.000
_cell.length_c   1.000
_cell.angle_alpha   90.00
_cell.angle_beta   90.00
_cell.angle_gamma   90.00
#
_symmetry.space_group_name_H-M   'P 1'
#
loop_
_entity.id
_entity.type
_entity.pdbx_description
1 polymer ?
#
loop_
_entity_poly.entity_id
_entity_poly.type
_entity_poly.pdbx_seq_one_letter_code
_entity_poly.pdbx_strand_id
1 'polypeptide(L)'
;MKKLFAIIVCSISFLVLSACVSKKKLILPEPETVSVISLKKKISKNVKTITKREEISKLIEEIQKQSKSTTLESFNDQPTNDKDYIIIKFTHQNEENDSVAYL
;
A
#
# COMPACT_ATOMS: atom_id res chain seq x y z
N MET A 1 -32.31 38.97 9.01
CA MET A 1 -31.42 38.62 7.86
C MET A 1 -29.96 38.38 8.26
N LYS A 2 -29.33 39.21 9.12
CA LYS A 2 -27.89 39.08 9.47
C LYS A 2 -27.46 37.72 10.07
N LYS A 3 -28.33 37.05 10.84
CA LYS A 3 -28.03 35.75 11.49
C LYS A 3 -28.00 34.55 10.51
N LEU A 4 -28.73 34.63 9.39
CA LEU A 4 -28.77 33.57 8.38
C LEU A 4 -27.45 33.49 7.59
N PHE A 5 -26.87 34.65 7.26
CA PHE A 5 -25.57 34.73 6.60
C PHE A 5 -24.44 34.13 7.45
N ALA A 6 -24.44 34.36 8.77
CA ALA A 6 -23.45 33.78 9.67
C ALA A 6 -23.52 32.23 9.71
N ILE A 7 -24.73 31.66 9.69
CA ILE A 7 -24.94 30.21 9.66
C ILE A 7 -24.48 29.63 8.31
N ILE A 8 -24.82 30.28 7.20
CA ILE A 8 -24.39 29.83 5.85
C ILE A 8 -22.86 29.87 5.73
N VAL A 9 -22.22 30.94 6.19
CA VAL A 9 -20.75 31.07 6.15
C VAL A 9 -20.07 30.03 7.05
N CYS A 10 -20.60 29.77 8.26
CA CYS A 10 -20.10 28.70 9.13
C CYS A 10 -20.26 27.31 8.50
N SER A 11 -21.40 27.01 7.87
CA SER A 11 -21.62 25.71 7.23
C SER A 11 -20.69 25.48 6.05
N ILE A 12 -20.38 26.53 5.26
CA ILE A 12 -19.43 26.43 4.13
C ILE A 12 -18.01 26.16 4.63
N SER A 13 -17.57 26.81 5.72
CA SER A 13 -16.23 26.56 6.28
C SER A 13 -16.07 25.15 6.86
N PHE A 14 -17.12 24.55 7.44
CA PHE A 14 -17.09 23.14 7.86
C PHE A 14 -17.01 22.15 6.68
N LEU A 15 -17.60 22.46 5.52
CA LEU A 15 -17.50 21.59 4.33
C LEU A 15 -16.06 21.49 3.81
N VAL A 16 -15.29 22.60 3.82
CA VAL A 16 -13.91 22.61 3.30
C VAL A 16 -12.95 21.81 4.19
N LEU A 17 -13.23 21.70 5.50
CA LEU A 17 -12.45 20.89 6.45
C LEU A 17 -12.69 19.38 6.29
N SER A 18 -13.85 18.97 5.77
CA SER A 18 -14.22 17.55 5.65
C SER A 18 -13.59 16.83 4.46
N ALA A 19 -12.92 17.56 3.55
CA ALA A 19 -12.34 17.02 2.32
C ALA A 19 -10.80 17.08 2.33
N CYS A 20 -10.15 16.60 3.39
CA CYS A 20 -8.74 16.20 3.32
C CYS A 20 -8.64 14.84 2.62
N VAL A 21 -8.86 14.81 1.31
CA VAL A 21 -8.64 13.60 0.49
C VAL A 21 -7.14 13.43 0.31
N SER A 22 -6.48 12.85 1.32
CA SER A 22 -5.07 12.47 1.19
C SER A 22 -4.98 11.39 0.10
N LYS A 23 -4.41 11.75 -1.06
CA LYS A 23 -4.02 10.76 -2.08
C LYS A 23 -2.84 9.97 -1.52
N LYS A 24 -3.11 8.97 -0.67
CA LYS A 24 -2.09 8.08 -0.11
C LYS A 24 -1.48 7.27 -1.25
N LYS A 25 -0.24 7.61 -1.62
CA LYS A 25 0.55 6.83 -2.57
C LYS A 25 0.99 5.54 -1.88
N LEU A 26 1.04 4.44 -2.62
CA LEU A 26 1.65 3.20 -2.14
C LEU A 26 3.13 3.48 -1.83
N ILE A 27 3.55 3.15 -0.61
CA ILE A 27 4.94 3.24 -0.17
C ILE A 27 5.44 1.81 -0.07
N LEU A 28 6.43 1.45 -0.90
CA LEU A 28 7.14 0.18 -0.82
C LEU A 28 8.50 0.41 -0.15
N PRO A 29 9.11 -0.64 0.44
CA PRO A 29 10.47 -0.57 0.95
C PRO A 29 11.46 -0.10 -0.12
N GLU A 30 12.52 0.55 0.32
CA GLU A 30 13.62 0.90 -0.58
C GLU A 30 14.38 -0.36 -1.00
N PRO A 31 14.77 -0.51 -2.28
CA PRO A 31 15.49 -1.70 -2.75
C PRO A 31 16.81 -1.97 -1.98
N GLU A 32 17.42 -0.92 -1.44
CA GLU A 32 18.68 -1.02 -0.70
C GLU A 32 18.50 -1.64 0.70
N THR A 33 17.33 -1.46 1.32
CA THR A 33 17.04 -1.97 2.66
C THR A 33 16.56 -3.42 2.63
N VAL A 34 16.08 -3.90 1.48
CA VAL A 34 15.62 -5.28 1.26
C VAL A 34 16.80 -6.20 0.94
N SER A 35 16.87 -7.34 1.63
CA SER A 35 17.83 -8.42 1.35
C SER A 35 17.26 -9.46 0.38
N VAL A 36 15.98 -9.83 0.58
CA VAL A 36 15.33 -10.90 -0.17
C VAL A 36 13.86 -10.55 -0.40
N ILE A 37 13.36 -10.79 -1.61
CA ILE A 37 11.92 -10.84 -1.89
C ILE A 37 11.51 -12.30 -2.09
N SER A 38 10.55 -12.76 -1.29
CA SER A 38 9.93 -14.07 -1.46
C SER A 38 8.52 -13.95 -2.04
N LEU A 39 8.27 -14.68 -3.12
CA LEU A 39 6.98 -14.75 -3.81
C LEU A 39 6.40 -16.15 -3.65
N LYS A 40 5.20 -16.24 -3.09
CA LYS A 40 4.52 -17.52 -2.88
C LYS A 40 3.04 -17.38 -3.23
N LYS A 41 2.53 -18.25 -4.11
CA LYS A 41 1.07 -18.37 -4.28
C LYS A 41 0.48 -19.06 -3.05
N LYS A 42 -0.66 -18.58 -2.55
CA LYS A 42 -1.35 -19.12 -1.37
C LYS A 42 -1.48 -20.64 -1.38
N ILE A 43 -1.94 -21.20 -2.50
CA ILE A 43 -2.17 -22.64 -2.68
C ILE A 43 -0.92 -23.44 -3.08
N SER A 44 0.18 -22.77 -3.43
CA SER A 44 1.40 -23.42 -3.88
C SER A 44 2.37 -23.63 -2.73
N LYS A 45 3.04 -24.79 -2.73
CA LYS A 45 4.19 -25.04 -1.85
C LYS A 45 5.46 -24.36 -2.33
N ASN A 46 5.52 -24.00 -3.62
CA ASN A 46 6.71 -23.42 -4.21
C ASN A 46 6.85 -21.94 -3.84
N VAL A 47 8.04 -21.57 -3.38
CA VAL A 47 8.44 -20.19 -3.08
C VAL A 47 9.52 -19.79 -4.08
N LYS A 48 9.33 -18.65 -4.75
CA LYS A 48 10.35 -18.06 -5.60
C LYS A 48 11.05 -16.94 -4.82
N THR A 49 12.36 -17.01 -4.69
CA THR A 49 13.17 -16.02 -3.97
C THR A 49 13.97 -15.17 -4.96
N ILE A 50 14.03 -13.87 -4.71
CA ILE A 50 14.85 -12.91 -5.47
C ILE A 50 15.82 -12.28 -4.48
N THR A 51 17.11 -12.43 -4.75
CA THR A 51 18.20 -11.95 -3.89
C THR A 51 19.10 -10.94 -4.59
N LYS A 52 19.05 -10.86 -5.93
CA LYS A 52 19.86 -9.90 -6.69
C LYS A 52 19.25 -8.51 -6.59
N ARG A 53 20.07 -7.54 -6.21
CA ARG A 53 19.64 -6.14 -6.01
C ARG A 53 18.98 -5.52 -7.24
N GLU A 54 19.48 -5.75 -8.45
CA GLU A 54 18.85 -5.26 -9.69
C GLU A 54 17.46 -5.86 -9.91
N GLU A 55 17.28 -7.15 -9.65
CA GLU A 55 15.98 -7.81 -9.79
C GLU A 55 14.98 -7.32 -8.71
N ILE A 56 15.46 -7.09 -7.49
CA ILE A 56 14.68 -6.48 -6.39
C ILE A 56 14.22 -5.08 -6.78
N SER A 57 15.13 -4.22 -7.23
CA SER A 57 14.83 -2.85 -7.64
C SER A 57 13.82 -2.82 -8.78
N LYS A 58 14.04 -3.64 -9.82
CA LYS A 58 13.15 -3.75 -10.96
C LYS A 58 11.74 -4.20 -10.56
N LEU A 59 11.62 -5.17 -9.65
CA LEU A 59 10.33 -5.63 -9.19
C LEU A 59 9.59 -4.55 -8.39
N ILE A 60 10.26 -3.87 -7.47
CA ILE A 60 9.67 -2.78 -6.67
C ILE A 60 9.19 -1.66 -7.59
N GLU A 61 10.00 -1.25 -8.57
CA GLU A 61 9.64 -0.22 -9.55
C GLU A 61 8.42 -0.61 -10.38
N GLU A 62 8.36 -1.85 -10.89
CA GLU A 62 7.21 -2.35 -11.64
C GLU A 62 5.93 -2.39 -10.80
N ILE A 63 6.01 -2.81 -9.53
CA ILE A 63 4.86 -2.77 -8.62
C ILE A 63 4.39 -1.33 -8.43
N GLN A 64 5.30 -0.39 -8.15
CA GLN A 64 4.92 1.03 -7.98
C GLN A 64 4.28 1.62 -9.24
N LYS A 65 4.81 1.28 -10.41
CA LYS A 65 4.31 1.78 -11.71
C LYS A 65 2.92 1.24 -12.04
N GLN A 66 2.66 -0.03 -11.73
CA GLN A 66 1.37 -0.68 -12.00
C GLN A 66 0.32 -0.39 -10.92
N SER A 67 0.75 0.06 -9.74
CA SER A 67 -0.13 0.37 -8.62
C SER A 67 -0.95 1.64 -8.85
N LYS A 68 -2.25 1.55 -8.59
CA LYS A 68 -3.15 2.71 -8.56
C LYS A 68 -3.47 3.06 -7.12
N SER A 69 -3.17 4.30 -6.73
CA SER A 69 -3.64 4.84 -5.46
C SER A 69 -5.16 4.96 -5.50
N THR A 70 -5.80 4.54 -4.41
CA THR A 70 -7.25 4.71 -4.22
C THR A 70 -7.47 5.61 -3.00
N THR A 71 -8.63 6.27 -2.95
CA THR A 71 -9.05 7.04 -1.78
C THR A 71 -9.72 6.17 -0.72
N LEU A 72 -9.87 4.86 -0.97
CA LEU A 72 -10.48 3.92 -0.05
C LEU A 72 -9.44 3.41 0.95
N GLU A 73 -9.88 3.24 2.19
CA GLU A 73 -9.08 2.62 3.24
C GLU A 73 -9.09 1.09 3.08
N SER A 74 -7.99 0.45 3.46
CA SER A 74 -7.96 -1.01 3.55
C SER A 74 -8.74 -1.44 4.78
N PHE A 75 -9.83 -2.18 4.59
CA PHE A 75 -10.64 -2.69 5.70
C PHE A 75 -10.05 -3.99 6.30
N ASN A 76 -9.30 -4.74 5.49
CA ASN A 76 -8.69 -6.02 5.89
C ASN A 76 -7.17 -5.97 5.70
N ASP A 77 -6.44 -6.70 6.54
CA ASP A 77 -4.99 -6.90 6.40
C ASP A 77 -4.63 -7.93 5.32
N GLN A 78 -5.58 -8.80 4.96
CA GLN A 78 -5.40 -9.85 3.96
C GLN A 78 -6.56 -9.85 2.95
N PRO A 79 -6.35 -10.36 1.73
CA PRO A 79 -7.42 -10.52 0.76
C PRO A 79 -8.56 -11.37 1.31
N THR A 80 -9.80 -10.91 1.13
CA THR A 80 -11.00 -11.68 1.50
C THR A 80 -11.27 -12.85 0.55
N ASN A 81 -10.76 -12.77 -0.68
CA ASN A 81 -10.83 -13.87 -1.64
C ASN A 81 -9.76 -14.93 -1.31
N ASP A 82 -10.17 -16.05 -0.72
CA ASP A 82 -9.25 -17.11 -0.27
C ASP A 82 -8.75 -18.03 -1.40
N LYS A 83 -9.11 -17.76 -2.66
CA LYS A 83 -8.96 -18.77 -3.72
C LYS A 83 -7.67 -18.71 -4.54
N ASP A 84 -7.05 -17.55 -4.73
CA ASP A 84 -5.72 -17.48 -5.35
C ASP A 84 -5.15 -16.06 -5.20
N TYR A 85 -4.14 -15.90 -4.35
CA TYR A 85 -3.37 -14.66 -4.25
C TYR A 85 -1.88 -14.97 -4.08
N ILE A 86 -1.05 -14.01 -4.44
CA ILE A 86 0.40 -14.06 -4.26
C ILE A 86 0.75 -13.32 -2.99
N ILE A 87 1.46 -14.00 -2.10
CA ILE A 87 2.11 -13.42 -0.93
C ILE A 87 3.49 -12.93 -1.38
N ILE A 88 3.74 -11.64 -1.18
CA ILE A 88 5.04 -11.01 -1.37
C ILE A 88 5.59 -10.69 0.02
N LYS A 89 6.76 -11.23 0.33
CA LYS A 89 7.45 -10.99 1.59
C LYS A 89 8.78 -10.29 1.30
N PHE A 90 8.96 -9.10 1.86
CA PHE A 90 10.18 -8.31 1.81
C PHE A 90 10.94 -8.53 3.12
N THR A 91 12.05 -9.25 3.04
CA THR A 91 12.96 -9.42 4.16
C THR A 91 14.01 -8.32 4.12
N HIS A 92 14.15 -7.61 5.23
CA HIS A 92 15.06 -6.46 5.35
C HIS A 92 16.44 -6.92 5.82
N GLN A 93 17.45 -6.11 5.56
CA GLN A 93 18.83 -6.40 5.97
C GLN A 93 19.07 -6.16 7.47
N ASN A 94 18.39 -5.16 8.04
CA ASN A 94 18.65 -4.65 9.40
C ASN A 94 17.37 -4.55 10.25
N GLU A 95 16.27 -5.15 9.83
CA GLU A 95 15.03 -5.18 10.60
C GLU A 95 14.65 -6.62 10.92
N GLU A 96 14.15 -6.84 12.14
CA GLU A 96 13.70 -8.15 12.60
C GLU A 96 12.39 -8.58 11.91
N ASN A 97 11.55 -7.60 11.57
CA ASN A 97 10.23 -7.85 11.00
C ASN A 97 10.25 -7.72 9.49
N ASP A 98 9.61 -8.66 8.81
CA ASP A 98 9.41 -8.59 7.37
C ASP A 98 8.18 -7.73 7.02
N SER A 99 8.22 -7.06 5.86
CA SER A 99 7.01 -6.46 5.28
C SER A 99 6.30 -7.46 4.38
N VAL A 100 4.98 -7.55 4.48
CA VAL A 100 4.17 -8.49 3.69
C VAL A 100 3.10 -7.75 2.91
N ALA A 101 2.98 -8.08 1.63
CA ALA A 101 1.94 -7.58 0.73
C ALA A 101 1.26 -8.75 0.01
N TYR A 102 0.06 -8.50 -0.51
CA TYR A 102 -0.76 -9.47 -1.21
C TYR A 102 -1.20 -8.94 -2.57
N LEU A 103 -1.14 -9.78 -3.61
CA LEU A 103 -1.60 -9.49 -4.97
C LEU A 103 -2.63 -10.52 -5.44
#